data_AF-A0A932D1J9-F1
#
_entry.id   AF-A0A932D1J9-F1
#
_cell.length_a   1.000
_cell.length_b   1.000
_cell.length_c   1.000
_cell.angle_alpha   90.00
_cell.angle_beta   90.00
_cell.angle_gamma   90.00
#
_symmetry.space_group_name_H-M   'P 1'
#
loop_
_entity.id
_entity.type
_entity.pdbx_description
1 polymer ?
#
loop_
_entity_poly.entity_id
_entity_poly.type
_entity_poly.pdbx_seq_one_letter_code
_entity_poly.pdbx_strand_id
1 'polypeptide(L)'
;MKNVDREARDGAATPLEDLGAEIEELESQVAAIRARIAELEALRARAGEDPTRKVDVPSAGRGGSRPADVTEVASAPPEIEASDSEAPSREDPTLRDSSASRERAPSIPSALERMAKRVLGSSVGGPLVWRVAENDLTPMAAVLDGEGAALAAYLLATVRARLEDLEGAEAALRQAWSRTGGDPLIALGLGEHLLRVGEPADAVAYLDLALRANLGSVRPRGEVETLLAEARARARRVCCPGREDSLQVDDDQIEVIEEAGVQVSGGRAGRQPMSRDDFAGDTRGAIEALVATLADDPGQLDAVESLLHLCEKVGAEAQRSACASLLGLLDPRRPSAPGPSAEDSTRAPISRAEAEALLPVPSREPARLGALLWEHAPTLFRADLRAFGVSPASRLSPLDESPLAVLWAIARRCLDLPRTAVFVRPEGSEIEVAPTLPPSVVCGRELRLDSSRERFRVVRAIASTRAEHLLWSALPADRSWPAYDALRWAFGRADDVDTSIARAAVLGKEYRRLLPPRVQRDLRERMRSVDLPDFATVRRLGSIAVHRAALLVTRDLGAALEVVAAEEPELGGSDLGRRAGLAAAIRRSELAGELVRFAVCEGYGRLRGADPHRFGGAVVQKPPSSLGWHA
;
A
#
# COMPACT_ATOMS: atom_id res chain seq x y z
N MET A 1 21.46 -10.74 -49.12
CA MET A 1 20.46 -11.67 -48.54
C MET A 1 20.76 -13.15 -48.88
N LYS A 2 21.98 -13.66 -48.62
CA LYS A 2 22.30 -15.10 -48.74
C LYS A 2 23.30 -15.64 -47.70
N ASN A 3 23.62 -14.87 -46.65
CA ASN A 3 24.65 -15.24 -45.66
C ASN A 3 24.18 -15.25 -44.19
N VAL A 4 22.87 -15.28 -43.91
CA VAL A 4 22.36 -15.26 -42.51
C VAL A 4 21.90 -16.64 -42.01
N ASP A 5 21.78 -17.66 -42.88
CA ASP A 5 21.22 -18.97 -42.50
C ASP A 5 22.24 -20.03 -42.03
N ARG A 6 23.51 -19.66 -41.78
CA ARG A 6 24.54 -20.65 -41.43
C ARG A 6 24.96 -20.66 -39.95
N GLU A 7 24.71 -19.60 -39.19
CA GLU A 7 25.10 -19.53 -37.77
C GLU A 7 24.04 -20.07 -36.78
N ALA A 8 22.83 -20.42 -37.25
CA ALA A 8 21.77 -20.97 -36.39
C ALA A 8 21.81 -22.51 -36.24
N ARG A 9 22.86 -23.19 -36.72
CA ARG A 9 22.95 -24.67 -36.70
C ARG A 9 24.00 -25.26 -35.76
N ASP A 10 24.86 -24.44 -35.15
CA ASP A 10 25.94 -24.92 -34.27
C ASP A 10 25.63 -24.72 -32.76
N GLY A 11 24.36 -24.50 -32.41
CA GLY A 11 23.91 -24.57 -31.02
C GLY A 11 24.04 -25.99 -30.51
N ALA A 12 25.05 -26.23 -29.67
CA ALA A 12 25.42 -27.51 -29.09
C ALA A 12 24.20 -28.30 -28.61
N ALA A 13 23.86 -29.36 -29.36
CA ALA A 13 22.94 -30.38 -28.88
C ALA A 13 23.62 -31.09 -27.71
N THR A 14 23.15 -30.83 -26.49
CA THR A 14 23.47 -31.68 -25.33
C THR A 14 23.13 -33.12 -25.74
N PRO A 15 24.07 -34.07 -25.65
CA PRO A 15 23.80 -35.45 -26.07
C PRO A 15 22.56 -35.95 -25.32
N LEU A 16 21.58 -36.51 -26.04
CA LEU A 16 20.38 -37.12 -25.45
C LEU A 16 20.72 -38.20 -24.40
N GLU A 17 21.96 -38.67 -24.38
CA GLU A 17 22.52 -39.59 -23.39
C GLU A 17 22.73 -38.95 -22.01
N ASP A 18 23.06 -37.64 -21.92
CA ASP A 18 23.25 -36.94 -20.63
C ASP A 18 21.91 -36.69 -19.91
N LEU A 19 20.82 -36.45 -20.67
CA LEU A 19 19.47 -36.32 -20.11
C LEU A 19 18.96 -37.63 -19.51
N GLY A 20 19.41 -38.78 -20.03
CA GLY A 20 19.05 -40.09 -19.48
C GLY A 20 19.60 -40.29 -18.07
N ALA A 21 20.86 -39.91 -17.84
CA ALA A 21 21.51 -40.01 -16.54
C ALA A 21 20.87 -39.07 -15.49
N GLU A 22 20.54 -37.83 -15.88
CA GLU A 22 19.85 -36.89 -14.99
C GLU A 22 18.45 -37.39 -14.60
N ILE A 23 17.71 -37.99 -15.54
CA ILE A 23 16.39 -38.56 -15.25
C ILE A 23 16.51 -39.74 -14.28
N GLU A 24 17.48 -40.64 -14.48
CA GLU A 24 17.69 -41.79 -13.60
C GLU A 24 18.13 -41.35 -12.18
N GLU A 25 18.94 -40.30 -12.08
CA GLU A 25 19.31 -39.69 -10.80
C GLU A 25 18.10 -39.07 -10.08
N LEU A 26 17.26 -38.33 -10.80
CA LEU A 26 16.04 -37.73 -10.23
C LEU A 26 15.04 -38.81 -9.77
N GLU A 27 14.87 -39.89 -10.53
CA GLU A 27 14.02 -41.02 -10.14
C GLU A 27 14.53 -41.71 -8.87
N SER A 28 15.85 -41.87 -8.74
CA SER A 28 16.52 -42.38 -7.54
C SER A 28 16.28 -41.49 -6.32
N GLN A 29 16.41 -40.16 -6.48
CA GLN A 29 16.14 -39.19 -5.40
C GLN A 29 14.67 -39.23 -4.95
N VAL A 30 13.71 -39.31 -5.89
CA VAL A 30 12.28 -39.41 -5.58
C VAL A 30 11.97 -40.72 -4.83
N ALA A 31 12.60 -41.84 -5.21
CA ALA A 31 12.45 -43.11 -4.51
C ALA A 31 12.97 -43.03 -3.06
N ALA A 32 14.12 -42.38 -2.84
CA ALA A 32 14.69 -42.18 -1.50
C ALA A 32 13.77 -41.34 -0.59
N ILE A 33 13.18 -40.27 -1.12
CA ILE A 33 12.21 -39.42 -0.39
C ILE A 33 10.98 -40.24 0.01
N ARG A 34 10.43 -41.05 -0.90
CA ARG A 34 9.26 -41.91 -0.60
C ARG A 34 9.57 -42.93 0.49
N ALA A 35 10.75 -43.53 0.48
CA ALA A 35 11.19 -44.45 1.52
C ALA A 35 11.28 -43.75 2.90
N ARG A 36 11.80 -42.52 2.94
CA ARG A 36 11.90 -41.74 4.18
C ARG A 36 10.53 -41.35 4.75
N ILE A 37 9.57 -41.00 3.89
CA ILE A 37 8.18 -40.73 4.30
C ILE A 37 7.57 -41.99 4.93
N ALA A 38 7.70 -43.15 4.30
CA ALA A 38 7.18 -44.41 4.84
C ALA A 38 7.81 -44.79 6.19
N GLU A 39 9.11 -44.53 6.37
CA GLU A 39 9.79 -44.74 7.66
C GLU A 39 9.23 -43.83 8.77
N LEU A 40 9.00 -42.55 8.45
CA LEU A 40 8.41 -41.59 9.40
C LEU A 40 6.97 -41.97 9.77
N GLU A 41 6.18 -42.47 8.82
CA GLU A 41 4.83 -42.99 9.08
C GLU A 41 4.87 -44.24 9.96
N ALA A 42 5.81 -45.16 9.72
CA ALA A 42 6.01 -46.35 10.56
C ALA A 42 6.45 -45.98 11.99
N LEU A 43 7.31 -44.98 12.15
CA LEU A 43 7.71 -44.45 13.46
C LEU A 43 6.52 -43.80 14.18
N ARG A 44 5.68 -43.05 13.46
CA ARG A 44 4.47 -42.44 14.00
C ARG A 44 3.44 -43.49 14.43
N ALA A 45 3.31 -44.57 13.66
CA ALA A 45 2.47 -45.72 14.03
C ALA A 45 3.01 -46.46 15.27
N ARG A 46 4.32 -46.60 15.41
CA ARG A 46 4.96 -47.20 16.60
C ARG A 46 4.88 -46.31 17.84
N ALA A 47 4.89 -44.99 17.65
CA ALA A 47 4.73 -44.00 18.71
C ALA A 47 3.25 -43.82 19.14
N GLY A 48 2.32 -44.53 18.50
CA GLY A 48 0.90 -44.58 18.86
C GLY A 48 0.67 -45.32 20.17
N GLU A 49 0.99 -44.67 21.29
CA GLU A 49 0.34 -44.89 22.57
C GLU A 49 -1.17 -44.62 22.45
N ASP A 50 -1.92 -45.58 22.98
CA ASP A 50 -3.37 -45.68 23.02
C ASP A 50 -4.02 -44.45 23.69
N PRO A 51 -4.74 -43.58 22.95
CA PRO A 51 -5.42 -42.43 23.51
C PRO A 51 -6.68 -42.80 24.33
N THR A 52 -6.97 -44.09 24.54
CA THR A 52 -8.15 -44.54 25.30
C THR A 52 -7.84 -45.13 26.67
N ARG A 53 -6.58 -45.15 27.11
CA ARG A 53 -6.24 -45.61 28.47
C ARG A 53 -6.64 -44.58 29.53
N LYS A 54 -7.90 -44.65 29.96
CA LYS A 54 -8.40 -44.01 31.18
C LYS A 54 -7.48 -44.35 32.34
N VAL A 55 -6.74 -43.35 32.82
CA VAL A 55 -6.05 -43.42 34.10
C VAL A 55 -7.09 -43.14 35.18
N ASP A 56 -7.50 -44.19 35.88
CA ASP A 56 -8.30 -44.07 37.10
C ASP A 56 -7.46 -43.38 38.18
N VAL A 57 -7.79 -42.12 38.47
CA VAL A 57 -7.22 -41.37 39.60
C VAL A 57 -8.12 -41.60 40.82
N PRO A 58 -7.60 -42.08 41.96
CA PRO A 58 -8.40 -42.24 43.17
C PRO A 58 -8.69 -40.87 43.81
N SER A 59 -9.97 -40.50 43.79
CA SER A 59 -10.54 -39.37 44.52
C SER A 59 -10.56 -39.66 46.02
N ALA A 60 -9.72 -38.95 46.78
CA ALA A 60 -9.79 -38.86 48.24
C ALA A 60 -10.59 -37.60 48.62
N GLY A 61 -11.61 -37.81 49.45
CA GLY A 61 -12.67 -36.87 49.75
C GLY A 61 -12.28 -35.63 50.57
N ARG A 62 -13.02 -34.56 50.29
CA ARG A 62 -13.43 -33.42 51.13
C ARG A 62 -14.60 -32.79 50.36
N GLY A 63 -15.80 -32.56 50.86
CA GLY A 63 -16.22 -32.29 52.23
C GLY A 63 -17.02 -31.00 52.19
N GLY A 64 -18.35 -31.11 52.06
CA GLY A 64 -19.34 -30.11 52.49
C GLY A 64 -19.52 -28.83 51.68
N SER A 65 -20.70 -28.68 51.07
CA SER A 65 -21.74 -27.71 51.50
C SER A 65 -22.62 -27.25 50.32
N ARG A 66 -23.89 -27.67 50.37
CA ARG A 66 -25.08 -26.98 49.81
C ARG A 66 -25.28 -25.62 50.52
N PRO A 67 -26.18 -24.70 50.09
CA PRO A 67 -27.34 -24.80 49.19
C PRO A 67 -27.33 -23.68 48.10
N ALA A 68 -28.32 -23.35 47.26
CA ALA A 68 -29.76 -23.53 47.25
C ALA A 68 -30.31 -23.40 45.81
N ASP A 69 -31.49 -23.99 45.60
CA ASP A 69 -32.36 -23.85 44.44
C ASP A 69 -32.71 -22.38 44.14
N VAL A 70 -32.70 -22.00 42.86
CA VAL A 70 -33.54 -20.92 42.34
C VAL A 70 -34.20 -21.38 41.04
N THR A 71 -35.52 -21.29 41.09
CA THR A 71 -36.53 -21.66 40.12
C THR A 71 -36.44 -20.89 38.80
N GLU A 72 -36.57 -21.64 37.72
CA GLU A 72 -36.85 -21.17 36.35
C GLU A 72 -38.25 -20.53 36.28
N VAL A 73 -38.32 -19.27 35.85
CA VAL A 73 -39.57 -18.62 35.42
C VAL A 73 -39.43 -18.20 33.97
N ALA A 74 -40.10 -18.97 33.10
CA ALA A 74 -40.30 -18.64 31.70
C ALA A 74 -41.20 -17.39 31.58
N SER A 75 -40.74 -16.38 30.85
CA SER A 75 -41.56 -15.23 30.44
C SER A 75 -41.62 -15.18 28.92
N ALA A 76 -42.84 -15.30 28.40
CA ALA A 76 -43.20 -15.12 27.00
C ALA A 76 -43.15 -13.62 26.60
N PRO A 77 -42.91 -13.28 25.33
CA PRO A 77 -42.97 -11.90 24.85
C PRO A 77 -44.41 -11.51 24.46
N PRO A 78 -44.83 -10.25 24.72
CA PRO A 78 -46.13 -9.76 24.26
C PRO A 78 -46.08 -9.26 22.80
N GLU A 79 -47.22 -9.47 22.15
CA GLU A 79 -47.62 -8.96 20.85
C GLU A 79 -47.55 -7.43 20.81
N ILE A 80 -47.00 -6.87 19.73
CA ILE A 80 -47.06 -5.44 19.42
C ILE A 80 -48.12 -5.25 18.34
N GLU A 81 -49.18 -4.55 18.76
CA GLU A 81 -50.29 -4.10 17.93
C GLU A 81 -49.82 -3.10 16.86
N ALA A 82 -50.38 -3.26 15.67
CA ALA A 82 -50.28 -2.34 14.56
C ALA A 82 -51.06 -1.06 14.86
N SER A 83 -50.45 0.09 14.59
CA SER A 83 -51.15 1.38 14.55
C SER A 83 -50.95 2.02 13.19
N ASP A 84 -52.10 2.33 12.58
CA ASP A 84 -52.30 3.15 11.41
C ASP A 84 -51.70 4.56 11.57
N SER A 85 -51.15 5.12 10.49
CA SER A 85 -51.24 6.55 10.22
C SER A 85 -50.82 6.90 8.79
N GLU A 86 -51.82 7.29 8.00
CA GLU A 86 -51.86 8.49 7.15
C GLU A 86 -50.93 8.61 5.93
N ALA A 87 -51.57 8.48 4.77
CA ALA A 87 -51.12 8.98 3.48
C ALA A 87 -51.31 10.50 3.36
N PRO A 88 -50.53 11.16 2.46
CA PRO A 88 -51.03 12.36 1.81
C PRO A 88 -51.08 12.22 0.28
N SER A 89 -52.28 12.47 -0.24
CA SER A 89 -52.61 13.31 -1.40
C SER A 89 -51.77 13.18 -2.69
N ARG A 90 -52.40 12.52 -3.67
CA ARG A 90 -52.23 12.77 -5.11
C ARG A 90 -52.68 14.19 -5.46
N GLU A 91 -51.78 14.97 -6.04
CA GLU A 91 -52.14 16.13 -6.85
C GLU A 91 -51.76 15.89 -8.32
N ASP A 92 -52.77 16.05 -9.16
CA ASP A 92 -52.76 16.05 -10.61
C ASP A 92 -52.37 17.45 -11.10
N PRO A 93 -51.54 17.58 -12.16
CA PRO A 93 -51.71 18.73 -13.04
C PRO A 93 -51.63 18.31 -14.51
N THR A 94 -52.81 18.16 -15.11
CA THR A 94 -52.98 18.30 -16.56
C THR A 94 -53.23 19.76 -16.95
N LEU A 95 -52.55 20.19 -18.02
CA LEU A 95 -52.94 21.19 -19.03
C LEU A 95 -52.57 22.68 -18.84
N ARG A 96 -52.02 23.22 -19.94
CA ARG A 96 -51.65 24.61 -20.33
C ARG A 96 -50.21 25.02 -19.95
N ASP A 97 -49.36 25.55 -20.82
CA ASP A 97 -49.55 26.23 -22.11
C ASP A 97 -48.39 25.89 -23.07
N SER A 98 -48.74 25.56 -24.31
CA SER A 98 -47.81 25.39 -25.43
C SER A 98 -47.87 26.63 -26.31
N SER A 99 -47.00 27.61 -26.06
CA SER A 99 -46.78 28.70 -27.01
C SER A 99 -45.39 29.33 -26.85
N ALA A 100 -44.58 29.15 -27.91
CA ALA A 100 -43.50 30.04 -28.35
C ALA A 100 -42.19 30.11 -27.53
N SER A 101 -41.47 29.00 -27.44
CA SER A 101 -40.00 29.03 -27.28
C SER A 101 -39.34 29.30 -28.63
N ARG A 102 -39.13 30.58 -28.98
CA ARG A 102 -38.08 30.94 -29.93
C ARG A 102 -36.75 30.62 -29.25
N GLU A 103 -36.08 29.55 -29.69
CA GLU A 103 -34.72 29.20 -29.27
C GLU A 103 -33.81 30.41 -29.48
N ARG A 104 -33.50 31.13 -28.39
CA ARG A 104 -32.38 32.07 -28.38
C ARG A 104 -31.14 31.22 -28.57
N ALA A 105 -30.36 31.51 -29.61
CA ALA A 105 -29.05 30.92 -29.79
C ALA A 105 -28.28 31.05 -28.46
N PRO A 106 -27.68 29.96 -27.96
CA PRO A 106 -26.96 29.97 -26.69
C PRO A 106 -25.89 31.06 -26.70
N SER A 107 -25.74 31.79 -25.60
CA SER A 107 -24.60 32.70 -25.44
C SER A 107 -23.31 31.88 -25.59
N ILE A 108 -22.31 32.45 -26.27
CA ILE A 108 -21.03 31.78 -26.56
C ILE A 108 -20.41 31.10 -25.31
N PRO A 109 -20.46 31.68 -24.10
CA PRO A 109 -19.97 31.03 -22.87
C PRO A 109 -20.66 29.68 -22.57
N SER A 110 -21.98 29.60 -22.74
CA SER A 110 -22.74 28.36 -22.47
C SER A 110 -22.47 27.24 -23.49
N ALA A 111 -22.08 27.59 -24.72
CA ALA A 111 -21.69 26.62 -25.73
C ALA A 111 -20.32 26.01 -25.39
N LEU A 112 -19.36 26.84 -24.98
CA LEU A 112 -18.03 26.40 -24.56
C LEU A 112 -18.07 25.54 -23.29
N GLU A 113 -18.90 25.88 -22.29
CA GLU A 113 -19.05 25.05 -21.09
C GLU A 113 -19.60 23.65 -21.40
N ARG A 114 -20.60 23.56 -22.29
CA ARG A 114 -21.12 22.25 -22.75
C ARG A 114 -20.06 21.47 -23.52
N MET A 115 -19.24 22.16 -24.32
CA MET A 115 -18.13 21.55 -25.03
C MET A 115 -17.07 21.05 -24.05
N ALA A 116 -16.71 21.85 -23.03
CA ALA A 116 -15.77 21.49 -21.98
C ALA A 116 -16.22 20.24 -21.24
N LYS A 117 -17.49 20.18 -20.84
CA LYS A 117 -18.07 19.00 -20.19
C LYS A 117 -18.00 17.76 -21.09
N ARG A 118 -18.19 17.92 -22.40
CA ARG A 118 -18.11 16.82 -23.37
C ARG A 118 -16.67 16.36 -23.60
N VAL A 119 -15.73 17.29 -23.77
CA VAL A 119 -14.32 16.99 -24.07
C VAL A 119 -13.60 16.43 -22.83
N LEU A 120 -13.80 17.05 -21.67
CA LEU A 120 -13.11 16.67 -20.44
C LEU A 120 -13.78 15.47 -19.74
N GLY A 121 -15.10 15.33 -19.86
CA GLY A 121 -15.87 14.28 -19.19
C GLY A 121 -16.03 12.97 -19.97
N SER A 122 -15.68 12.93 -21.26
CA SER A 122 -15.91 11.76 -22.11
C SER A 122 -14.61 10.98 -22.34
N SER A 123 -14.49 9.81 -21.71
CA SER A 123 -13.41 8.85 -21.97
C SER A 123 -13.64 7.98 -23.21
N VAL A 124 -14.80 8.13 -23.90
CA VAL A 124 -15.28 7.15 -24.91
C VAL A 124 -15.53 7.79 -26.30
N GLY A 125 -14.93 8.94 -26.59
CA GLY A 125 -14.99 9.53 -27.93
C GLY A 125 -14.10 8.79 -28.94
N GLY A 126 -14.65 8.31 -30.05
CA GLY A 126 -13.85 7.87 -31.20
C GLY A 126 -13.27 9.06 -31.98
N PRO A 127 -12.28 8.85 -32.88
CA PRO A 127 -11.61 9.91 -33.64
C PRO A 127 -12.53 10.88 -34.38
N LEU A 128 -13.69 10.40 -34.85
CA LEU A 128 -14.71 11.23 -35.51
C LEU A 128 -15.31 12.29 -34.59
N VAL A 129 -15.57 11.95 -33.32
CA VAL A 129 -16.12 12.90 -32.33
C VAL A 129 -15.11 14.00 -32.04
N TRP A 130 -13.83 13.65 -31.97
CA TRP A 130 -12.74 14.60 -31.76
C TRP A 130 -12.55 15.54 -32.94
N ARG A 131 -12.61 15.03 -34.18
CA ARG A 131 -12.55 15.89 -35.38
C ARG A 131 -13.71 16.89 -35.48
N VAL A 132 -14.91 16.49 -35.08
CA VAL A 132 -16.06 17.41 -35.02
C VAL A 132 -15.80 18.52 -33.98
N ALA A 133 -15.31 18.15 -32.78
CA ALA A 133 -14.97 19.12 -31.75
C ALA A 133 -13.83 20.06 -32.20
N GLU A 134 -12.82 19.56 -32.93
CA GLU A 134 -11.74 20.37 -33.49
C GLU A 134 -12.26 21.42 -34.48
N ASN A 135 -13.13 21.01 -35.41
CA ASN A 135 -13.74 21.90 -36.39
C ASN A 135 -14.59 23.00 -35.74
N ASP A 136 -15.24 22.70 -34.61
CA ASP A 136 -16.04 23.67 -33.86
C ASP A 136 -15.15 24.62 -33.03
N LEU A 137 -14.09 24.10 -32.40
CA LEU A 137 -13.22 24.86 -31.49
C LEU A 137 -12.23 25.78 -32.23
N THR A 138 -11.76 25.39 -33.42
CA THR A 138 -10.80 26.17 -34.21
C THR A 138 -11.29 27.60 -34.51
N PRO A 139 -12.50 27.82 -35.07
CA PRO A 139 -13.00 29.17 -35.30
C PRO A 139 -13.31 29.92 -34.00
N MET A 140 -13.74 29.23 -32.94
CA MET A 140 -14.01 29.87 -31.64
C MET A 140 -12.74 30.40 -31.00
N ALA A 141 -11.65 29.63 -31.00
CA ALA A 141 -10.35 30.05 -30.47
C ALA A 141 -9.76 31.24 -31.24
N ALA A 142 -10.10 31.39 -32.53
CA ALA A 142 -9.67 32.52 -33.34
C ALA A 142 -10.43 33.81 -32.99
N VAL A 143 -11.74 33.72 -32.77
CA VAL A 143 -12.63 34.89 -32.62
C VAL A 143 -12.72 35.40 -31.18
N LEU A 144 -12.62 34.53 -30.19
CA LEU A 144 -12.80 34.91 -28.80
C LEU A 144 -11.56 35.62 -28.23
N ASP A 145 -11.79 36.44 -27.20
CA ASP A 145 -10.77 37.11 -26.40
C ASP A 145 -10.92 36.76 -24.90
N GLY A 146 -9.88 37.02 -24.11
CA GLY A 146 -9.87 36.80 -22.66
C GLY A 146 -10.06 35.34 -22.25
N GLU A 147 -10.83 35.11 -21.18
CA GLU A 147 -11.07 33.78 -20.59
C GLU A 147 -11.74 32.81 -21.58
N GLY A 148 -12.63 33.31 -22.45
CA GLY A 148 -13.28 32.49 -23.48
C GLY A 148 -12.28 31.97 -24.53
N ALA A 149 -11.30 32.79 -24.90
CA ALA A 149 -10.21 32.38 -25.78
C ALA A 149 -9.31 31.35 -25.11
N ALA A 150 -8.97 31.57 -23.83
CA ALA A 150 -8.15 30.66 -23.05
C ALA A 150 -8.78 29.26 -22.95
N LEU A 151 -10.08 29.22 -22.62
CA LEU A 151 -10.83 27.96 -22.54
C LEU A 151 -10.95 27.27 -23.91
N ALA A 152 -11.28 28.01 -24.98
CA ALA A 152 -11.38 27.43 -26.32
C ALA A 152 -10.04 26.84 -26.79
N ALA A 153 -8.93 27.53 -26.55
CA ALA A 153 -7.60 27.06 -26.91
C ALA A 153 -7.15 25.85 -26.08
N TYR A 154 -7.41 25.83 -24.78
CA TYR A 154 -7.13 24.67 -23.92
C TYR A 154 -7.88 23.42 -24.38
N LEU A 155 -9.18 23.57 -24.70
CA LEU A 155 -9.99 22.47 -25.23
C LEU A 155 -9.51 22.02 -26.61
N LEU A 156 -9.16 22.95 -27.50
CA LEU A 156 -8.62 22.64 -28.82
C LEU A 156 -7.32 21.82 -28.72
N ALA A 157 -6.40 22.24 -27.85
CA ALA A 157 -5.16 21.52 -27.61
C ALA A 157 -5.40 20.12 -27.03
N THR A 158 -6.36 19.99 -26.12
CA THR A 158 -6.77 18.68 -25.57
C THR A 158 -7.31 17.76 -26.66
N VAL A 159 -8.15 18.27 -27.56
CA VAL A 159 -8.71 17.52 -28.70
C VAL A 159 -7.61 17.10 -29.68
N ARG A 160 -6.70 18.02 -30.04
CA ARG A 160 -5.58 17.72 -30.94
C ARG A 160 -4.62 16.69 -30.37
N ALA A 161 -4.30 16.78 -29.08
CA ALA A 161 -3.50 15.76 -28.41
C ALA A 161 -4.15 14.36 -28.43
N ARG A 162 -5.50 14.29 -28.38
CA ARG A 162 -6.24 13.02 -28.54
C ARG A 162 -6.28 12.50 -29.97
N LEU A 163 -6.08 13.38 -30.95
CA LEU A 163 -5.92 13.06 -32.37
C LEU A 163 -4.46 12.81 -32.75
N GLU A 164 -3.55 12.76 -31.78
CA GLU A 164 -2.09 12.59 -31.96
C GLU A 164 -1.42 13.76 -32.71
N ASP A 165 -2.09 14.90 -32.85
CA ASP A 165 -1.53 16.15 -33.38
C ASP A 165 -0.92 16.99 -32.23
N LEU A 166 0.25 16.55 -31.75
CA LEU A 166 0.95 17.20 -30.64
C LEU A 166 1.49 18.58 -31.05
N GLU A 167 1.99 18.73 -32.28
CA GLU A 167 2.49 20.02 -32.80
C GLU A 167 1.36 21.04 -32.91
N GLY A 168 0.20 20.64 -33.44
CA GLY A 168 -0.96 21.50 -33.53
C GLY A 168 -1.56 21.84 -32.17
N ALA A 169 -1.46 20.96 -31.18
CA ALA A 169 -1.84 21.25 -29.80
C ALA A 169 -0.94 22.34 -29.19
N GLU A 170 0.38 22.22 -29.37
CA GLU A 170 1.34 23.20 -28.89
C GLU A 170 1.18 24.57 -29.57
N ALA A 171 1.03 24.58 -30.89
CA ALA A 171 0.84 25.80 -31.66
C ALA A 171 -0.40 26.57 -31.18
N ALA A 172 -1.52 25.87 -30.92
CA ALA A 172 -2.73 26.47 -30.39
C ALA A 172 -2.51 27.10 -29.00
N LEU A 173 -1.82 26.39 -28.10
CA LEU A 173 -1.52 26.88 -26.75
C LEU A 173 -0.58 28.09 -26.79
N ARG A 174 0.50 28.06 -27.58
CA ARG A 174 1.45 29.18 -27.69
C ARG A 174 0.83 30.41 -28.34
N GLN A 175 -0.03 30.23 -29.33
CA GLN A 175 -0.78 31.33 -29.93
C GLN A 175 -1.76 31.96 -28.92
N ALA A 176 -2.45 31.15 -28.12
CA ALA A 176 -3.32 31.66 -27.07
C ALA A 176 -2.53 32.33 -25.92
N TRP A 177 -1.35 31.80 -25.58
CA TRP A 177 -0.48 32.37 -24.56
C TRP A 177 -0.07 33.80 -24.89
N SER A 178 0.33 34.06 -26.15
CA SER A 178 0.72 35.40 -26.60
C SER A 178 -0.45 36.39 -26.63
N ARG A 179 -1.66 35.92 -26.95
CA ARG A 179 -2.88 36.75 -26.97
C ARG A 179 -3.42 37.08 -25.58
N THR A 180 -3.32 36.13 -24.64
CA THR A 180 -3.93 36.26 -23.30
C THR A 180 -2.99 36.80 -22.23
N GLY A 181 -1.69 36.91 -22.53
CA GLY A 181 -0.71 37.48 -21.60
C GLY A 181 -0.31 36.51 -20.48
N GLY A 182 -0.34 35.21 -20.74
CA GLY A 182 0.05 34.18 -19.76
C GLY A 182 -1.10 33.69 -18.88
N ASP A 183 -2.28 33.48 -19.46
CA ASP A 183 -3.45 32.97 -18.73
C ASP A 183 -3.14 31.63 -18.02
N PRO A 184 -3.52 31.46 -16.74
CA PRO A 184 -3.25 30.25 -15.96
C PRO A 184 -3.81 28.95 -16.57
N LEU A 185 -4.92 29.01 -17.32
CA LEU A 185 -5.50 27.85 -17.99
C LEU A 185 -4.65 27.43 -19.19
N ILE A 186 -4.06 28.39 -19.91
CA ILE A 186 -3.08 28.09 -20.96
C ILE A 186 -1.78 27.58 -20.35
N ALA A 187 -1.39 28.07 -19.18
CA ALA A 187 -0.25 27.54 -18.43
C ALA A 187 -0.46 26.05 -18.09
N LEU A 188 -1.65 25.69 -17.59
CA LEU A 188 -2.00 24.29 -17.34
C LEU A 188 -1.85 23.44 -18.63
N GLY A 189 -2.41 23.92 -19.75
CA GLY A 189 -2.32 23.22 -21.03
C GLY A 189 -0.89 23.01 -21.52
N LEU A 190 -0.04 24.04 -21.42
CA LEU A 190 1.39 23.94 -21.77
C LEU A 190 2.13 22.97 -20.84
N GLY A 191 1.85 23.00 -19.54
CA GLY A 191 2.42 22.06 -18.57
C GLY A 191 2.04 20.60 -18.86
N GLU A 192 0.77 20.33 -19.15
CA GLU A 192 0.28 19.00 -19.53
C GLU A 192 0.90 18.52 -20.85
N HIS A 193 1.06 19.42 -21.84
CA HIS A 193 1.70 19.11 -23.12
C HIS A 193 3.18 18.77 -22.97
N LEU A 194 3.94 19.61 -22.26
CA LEU A 194 5.39 19.42 -22.02
C LEU A 194 5.68 18.11 -21.27
N LEU A 195 4.83 17.75 -20.29
CA LEU A 195 4.89 16.45 -19.64
C LEU A 195 4.70 15.27 -20.61
N ARG A 196 3.83 15.43 -21.62
CA ARG A 196 3.52 14.41 -22.61
C ARG A 196 4.65 14.24 -23.63
N VAL A 197 5.29 15.33 -24.07
CA VAL A 197 6.42 15.28 -25.02
C VAL A 197 7.76 14.96 -24.36
N GLY A 198 7.79 14.80 -23.03
CA GLY A 198 9.00 14.40 -22.30
C GLY A 198 9.92 15.56 -21.91
N GLU A 199 9.37 16.77 -21.79
CA GLU A 199 10.07 17.98 -21.34
C GLU A 199 9.62 18.39 -19.92
N PRO A 200 9.87 17.55 -18.89
CA PRO A 200 9.32 17.76 -17.56
C PRO A 200 9.92 18.97 -16.83
N ALA A 201 11.13 19.41 -17.20
CA ALA A 201 11.78 20.57 -16.59
C ALA A 201 11.02 21.87 -16.93
N ASP A 202 10.68 22.06 -18.20
CA ASP A 202 9.93 23.21 -18.66
C ASP A 202 8.47 23.17 -18.18
N ALA A 203 7.89 21.98 -18.03
CA ALA A 203 6.53 21.80 -17.50
C ALA A 203 6.36 22.37 -16.07
N VAL A 204 7.40 22.32 -15.23
CA VAL A 204 7.32 22.78 -13.82
C VAL A 204 6.93 24.26 -13.74
N ALA A 205 7.52 25.12 -14.57
CA ALA A 205 7.26 26.56 -14.54
C ALA A 205 5.80 26.90 -14.87
N TYR A 206 5.24 26.23 -15.88
CA TYR A 206 3.85 26.43 -16.29
C TYR A 206 2.85 25.87 -15.27
N LEU A 207 3.12 24.70 -14.70
CA LEU A 207 2.27 24.10 -13.66
C LEU A 207 2.29 24.89 -12.35
N ASP A 208 3.45 25.44 -11.96
CA ASP A 208 3.55 26.34 -10.80
C ASP A 208 2.76 27.64 -11.03
N LEU A 209 2.70 28.16 -12.27
CA LEU A 209 1.85 29.31 -12.59
C LEU A 209 0.35 28.96 -12.52
N ALA A 210 -0.04 27.82 -13.10
CA ALA A 210 -1.41 27.33 -13.07
C ALA A 210 -1.92 27.14 -11.63
N LEU A 211 -1.06 26.63 -10.73
CA LEU A 211 -1.40 26.36 -9.33
C LEU A 211 -1.71 27.63 -8.50
N ARG A 212 -1.26 28.81 -8.96
CA ARG A 212 -1.52 30.09 -8.28
C ARG A 212 -2.91 30.65 -8.56
N ALA A 213 -3.61 30.13 -9.56
CA ALA A 213 -4.91 30.61 -9.98
C ALA A 213 -6.05 29.67 -9.60
N ASN A 214 -7.28 30.18 -9.64
CA ASN A 214 -8.48 29.37 -9.57
C ASN A 214 -8.89 28.95 -10.99
N LEU A 215 -8.63 27.70 -11.36
CA LEU A 215 -8.95 27.14 -12.69
C LEU A 215 -10.44 26.73 -12.83
N GLY A 216 -11.28 27.16 -11.88
CA GLY A 216 -12.72 26.91 -11.89
C GLY A 216 -13.04 25.41 -11.89
N SER A 217 -14.01 25.02 -12.72
CA SER A 217 -14.43 23.62 -12.87
C SER A 217 -13.59 22.82 -13.88
N VAL A 218 -12.56 23.43 -14.49
CA VAL A 218 -11.78 22.76 -15.54
C VAL A 218 -10.86 21.70 -14.96
N ARG A 219 -10.13 22.05 -13.88
CA ARG A 219 -9.29 21.13 -13.12
C ARG A 219 -9.30 21.49 -11.63
N PRO A 220 -9.53 20.53 -10.72
CA PRO A 220 -9.39 20.77 -9.30
C PRO A 220 -7.91 20.97 -8.94
N ARG A 221 -7.65 21.83 -7.94
CA ARG A 221 -6.29 22.18 -7.49
C ARG A 221 -5.41 20.95 -7.21
N GLY A 222 -5.96 19.93 -6.56
CA GLY A 222 -5.21 18.71 -6.20
C GLY A 222 -4.70 17.91 -7.41
N GLU A 223 -5.39 17.97 -8.55
CA GLU A 223 -4.89 17.34 -9.79
C GLU A 223 -3.70 18.11 -10.37
N VAL A 224 -3.73 19.45 -10.31
CA VAL A 224 -2.59 20.29 -10.72
C VAL A 224 -1.37 20.05 -9.83
N GLU A 225 -1.57 19.92 -8.52
CA GLU A 225 -0.50 19.56 -7.57
C GLU A 225 0.13 18.20 -7.88
N THR A 226 -0.70 17.24 -8.29
CA THR A 226 -0.25 15.89 -8.70
C THR A 226 0.59 15.95 -9.98
N LEU A 227 0.14 16.69 -11.00
CA LEU A 227 0.91 16.91 -12.24
C LEU A 227 2.24 17.62 -11.98
N LEU A 228 2.24 18.63 -11.11
CA LEU A 228 3.46 19.34 -10.72
C LEU A 228 4.45 18.43 -10.00
N ALA A 229 3.97 17.56 -9.12
CA ALA A 229 4.80 16.56 -8.44
C ALA A 229 5.40 15.55 -9.44
N GLU A 230 4.62 15.09 -10.42
CA GLU A 230 5.08 14.21 -11.50
C GLU A 230 6.17 14.89 -12.36
N ALA A 231 5.94 16.15 -12.77
CA ALA A 231 6.91 16.94 -13.53
C ALA A 231 8.23 17.08 -12.77
N ARG A 232 8.18 17.43 -11.47
CA ARG A 232 9.38 17.53 -10.63
C ARG A 232 10.11 16.19 -10.49
N ALA A 233 9.38 15.08 -10.37
CA ALA A 233 9.99 13.76 -10.29
C ALA A 233 10.70 13.37 -11.61
N ARG A 234 10.06 13.60 -12.76
CA ARG A 234 10.66 13.33 -14.08
C ARG A 234 11.83 14.25 -14.40
N ALA A 235 11.75 15.53 -14.05
CA ALA A 235 12.84 16.49 -14.25
C ALA A 235 14.11 16.10 -13.48
N ARG A 236 13.97 15.60 -12.24
CA ARG A 236 15.10 15.09 -11.46
C ARG A 236 15.80 13.91 -12.15
N ARG A 237 15.06 13.03 -12.83
CA ARG A 237 15.64 11.91 -13.60
C ARG A 237 16.44 12.40 -14.80
N VAL A 238 15.91 13.36 -15.56
CA VAL A 238 16.57 13.91 -16.76
C VAL A 238 17.83 14.69 -16.42
N CYS A 239 17.84 15.45 -15.31
CA CYS A 239 19.02 16.22 -14.88
C CYS A 239 20.12 15.36 -14.23
N CYS A 240 19.85 14.09 -13.92
CA CYS A 240 20.82 13.15 -13.35
C CYS A 240 20.85 11.80 -14.10
N PRO A 241 21.12 11.79 -15.43
CA PRO A 241 21.13 10.56 -16.20
C PRO A 241 22.45 9.83 -15.94
N GLY A 242 22.42 8.79 -15.10
CA GLY A 242 23.61 7.97 -14.85
C GLY A 242 23.76 7.38 -13.45
N ARG A 243 22.73 7.43 -12.59
CA ARG A 243 22.81 6.85 -11.24
C ARG A 243 22.02 5.56 -11.04
N GLU A 244 21.34 5.04 -12.06
CA GLU A 244 20.41 3.91 -11.89
C GLU A 244 20.72 2.63 -12.69
N ASP A 245 21.76 2.52 -13.54
CA ASP A 245 21.90 1.31 -14.40
C ASP A 245 23.33 0.75 -14.66
N SER A 246 24.30 0.96 -13.77
CA SER A 246 25.60 0.27 -13.87
C SER A 246 26.03 -0.41 -12.57
N LEU A 247 25.34 -1.51 -12.28
CA LEU A 247 25.85 -2.61 -11.44
C LEU A 247 25.69 -3.94 -12.21
N GLN A 248 26.32 -4.03 -13.39
CA GLN A 248 26.89 -5.32 -13.80
C GLN A 248 28.25 -5.41 -13.13
N VAL A 249 28.32 -6.19 -12.06
CA VAL A 249 29.57 -6.62 -11.46
C VAL A 249 30.05 -7.79 -12.32
N ASP A 250 31.15 -7.61 -13.04
CA ASP A 250 31.92 -8.72 -13.59
C ASP A 250 32.49 -9.53 -12.40
N ASP A 251 32.16 -10.82 -12.35
CA ASP A 251 32.57 -11.77 -11.30
C ASP A 251 34.07 -12.14 -11.31
N ASP A 252 34.88 -11.54 -12.20
CA ASP A 252 36.29 -11.88 -12.39
C ASP A 252 37.29 -10.99 -11.61
N GLN A 253 36.84 -10.15 -10.66
CA GLN A 253 37.73 -9.27 -9.87
C GLN A 253 37.72 -9.52 -8.35
N ILE A 254 37.29 -10.70 -7.89
CA ILE A 254 37.46 -11.12 -6.49
C ILE A 254 38.60 -12.14 -6.38
N GLU A 255 39.81 -11.71 -6.75
CA GLU A 255 41.04 -12.31 -6.22
C GLU A 255 42.09 -11.18 -6.17
N VAL A 256 42.89 -11.17 -5.11
CA VAL A 256 43.94 -10.18 -4.77
C VAL A 256 43.47 -8.95 -3.98
N ILE A 257 43.00 -9.14 -2.73
CA ILE A 257 43.34 -8.25 -1.60
C ILE A 257 43.47 -9.08 -0.32
N GLU A 258 44.53 -9.88 -0.23
CA GLU A 258 45.14 -10.28 1.05
C GLU A 258 46.64 -10.02 0.91
N GLU A 259 47.11 -8.85 1.35
CA GLU A 259 48.44 -8.61 1.95
C GLU A 259 48.73 -7.11 2.02
N ALA A 260 48.75 -6.60 3.25
CA ALA A 260 49.50 -5.44 3.77
C ALA A 260 48.61 -4.56 4.65
N GLY A 261 48.98 -4.49 5.92
CA GLY A 261 48.19 -3.89 6.98
C GLY A 261 47.91 -2.40 6.83
N VAL A 262 46.74 -2.03 7.34
CA VAL A 262 46.42 -0.74 7.97
C VAL A 262 46.85 0.50 7.18
N GLN A 263 45.95 1.01 6.34
CA GLN A 263 45.49 2.39 6.43
C GLN A 263 44.03 2.48 5.93
N VAL A 264 43.12 2.84 6.84
CA VAL A 264 41.74 3.16 6.51
C VAL A 264 41.73 4.50 5.77
N SER A 265 41.75 4.41 4.45
CA SER A 265 41.40 5.50 3.54
C SER A 265 40.78 4.92 2.27
N GLY A 266 39.50 4.57 2.34
CA GLY A 266 38.63 4.45 1.16
C GLY A 266 37.66 5.62 1.19
N GLY A 267 37.66 6.59 0.28
CA GLY A 267 37.95 6.46 -1.15
C GLY A 267 36.68 6.22 -1.97
N ARG A 268 35.53 6.80 -1.57
CA ARG A 268 34.41 7.06 -2.49
C ARG A 268 34.30 8.56 -2.72
N ALA A 269 34.36 8.96 -3.98
CA ALA A 269 34.27 10.34 -4.41
C ALA A 269 32.97 11.00 -3.96
N GLY A 270 33.08 12.12 -3.23
CA GLY A 270 32.28 13.31 -3.55
C GLY A 270 31.02 13.62 -2.74
N ARG A 271 30.89 13.20 -1.48
CA ARG A 271 30.15 13.98 -0.46
C ARG A 271 30.91 13.86 0.85
N GLN A 272 31.63 14.91 1.22
CA GLN A 272 32.18 15.02 2.57
C GLN A 272 31.01 14.93 3.56
N PRO A 273 31.10 14.11 4.63
CA PRO A 273 30.18 14.26 5.74
C PRO A 273 30.33 15.71 6.24
N MET A 274 29.25 16.49 6.12
CA MET A 274 29.22 17.87 6.59
C MET A 274 29.70 17.91 8.05
N SER A 275 30.57 18.88 8.35
CA SER A 275 31.09 19.06 9.70
C SER A 275 29.91 19.33 10.65
N ARG A 276 30.01 18.83 11.88
CA ARG A 276 28.97 18.95 12.92
C ARG A 276 28.59 20.42 13.22
N ASP A 277 29.48 21.36 12.89
CA ASP A 277 29.31 22.80 13.12
C ASP A 277 28.57 23.54 11.98
N ASP A 278 28.50 22.96 10.76
CA ASP A 278 27.80 23.59 9.62
C ASP A 278 26.26 23.49 9.71
N PHE A 279 25.75 22.67 10.64
CA PHE A 279 24.32 22.44 10.85
C PHE A 279 23.60 23.48 11.71
N ALA A 280 24.28 24.55 12.14
CA ALA A 280 23.70 25.53 13.05
C ALA A 280 22.49 26.31 12.47
N GLY A 281 22.33 26.37 11.14
CA GLY A 281 21.28 27.16 10.47
C GLY A 281 20.08 26.38 9.92
N ASP A 282 20.29 25.23 9.28
CA ASP A 282 19.25 24.53 8.51
C ASP A 282 19.00 23.09 9.00
N THR A 283 18.34 22.98 10.15
CA THR A 283 18.00 21.66 10.72
C THR A 283 17.01 20.88 9.84
N ARG A 284 16.21 21.57 9.02
CA ARG A 284 15.24 20.92 8.12
C ARG A 284 15.95 20.29 6.92
N GLY A 285 16.81 21.04 6.23
CA GLY A 285 17.61 20.51 5.12
C GLY A 285 18.50 19.35 5.56
N ALA A 286 18.98 19.37 6.80
CA ALA A 286 19.71 18.27 7.42
C ALA A 286 18.88 16.98 7.56
N ILE A 287 17.65 17.10 8.08
CA ILE A 287 16.71 15.98 8.20
C ILE A 287 16.37 15.43 6.81
N GLU A 288 16.06 16.31 5.85
CA GLU A 288 15.74 15.91 4.47
C GLU A 288 16.91 15.18 3.81
N ALA A 289 18.15 15.63 4.02
CA ALA A 289 19.35 14.97 3.52
C ALA A 289 19.54 13.58 4.15
N LEU A 290 19.37 13.43 5.46
CA LEU A 290 19.49 12.13 6.15
C LEU A 290 18.39 11.16 5.73
N VAL A 291 17.15 11.65 5.56
CA VAL A 291 16.04 10.83 5.05
C VAL A 291 16.32 10.36 3.62
N ALA A 292 16.89 11.22 2.76
CA ALA A 292 17.32 10.81 1.42
C ALA A 292 18.43 9.76 1.47
N THR A 293 19.42 9.92 2.36
CA THR A 293 20.47 8.91 2.60
C THR A 293 19.89 7.56 3.03
N LEU A 294 18.91 7.56 3.94
CA LEU A 294 18.25 6.33 4.41
C LEU A 294 17.26 5.75 3.38
N ALA A 295 16.75 6.57 2.46
CA ALA A 295 16.01 6.08 1.29
C ALA A 295 16.92 5.26 0.37
N ASP A 296 18.14 5.72 0.13
CA ASP A 296 19.13 5.02 -0.70
C ASP A 296 19.67 3.76 0.00
N ASP A 297 20.13 3.89 1.26
CA ASP A 297 20.67 2.78 2.05
C ASP A 297 20.10 2.80 3.49
N PRO A 298 19.00 2.06 3.74
CA PRO A 298 18.37 2.03 5.06
C PRO A 298 19.25 1.37 6.13
N GLY A 299 20.34 0.69 5.75
CA GLY A 299 21.30 0.10 6.67
C GLY A 299 22.36 1.09 7.22
N GLN A 300 22.32 2.38 6.86
CA GLN A 300 23.25 3.38 7.40
C GLN A 300 22.88 3.83 8.81
N LEU A 301 23.26 3.02 9.81
CA LEU A 301 22.92 3.27 11.22
C LEU A 301 23.50 4.57 11.79
N ASP A 302 24.60 5.09 11.24
CA ASP A 302 25.13 6.42 11.60
C ASP A 302 24.15 7.54 11.19
N ALA A 303 23.49 7.38 10.04
CA ALA A 303 22.47 8.32 9.57
C ALA A 303 21.20 8.23 10.44
N VAL A 304 20.84 7.04 10.92
CA VAL A 304 19.74 6.84 11.89
C VAL A 304 20.04 7.54 13.22
N GLU A 305 21.25 7.41 13.75
CA GLU A 305 21.68 8.08 14.99
C GLU A 305 21.68 9.60 14.84
N SER A 306 22.18 10.10 13.72
CA SER A 306 22.17 11.52 13.39
C SER A 306 20.74 12.05 13.26
N LEU A 307 19.86 11.29 12.61
CA LEU A 307 18.45 11.64 12.44
C LEU A 307 17.73 11.68 13.78
N LEU A 308 17.97 10.70 14.67
CA LEU A 308 17.43 10.69 16.03
C LEU A 308 17.78 11.98 16.77
N HIS A 309 19.05 12.38 16.75
CA HIS A 309 19.50 13.60 17.43
C HIS A 309 18.84 14.87 16.89
N LEU A 310 18.68 14.98 15.56
CA LEU A 310 17.98 16.11 14.97
C LEU A 310 16.48 16.09 15.27
N CYS A 311 15.84 14.92 15.24
CA CYS A 311 14.43 14.73 15.59
C CYS A 311 14.15 15.11 17.05
N GLU A 312 15.06 14.81 17.99
CA GLU A 312 15.00 15.29 19.38
C GLU A 312 15.03 16.81 19.46
N LYS A 313 15.91 17.45 18.69
CA LYS A 313 16.05 18.92 18.67
C LYS A 313 14.82 19.63 18.10
N VAL A 314 14.18 19.09 17.07
CA VAL A 314 13.00 19.72 16.43
C VAL A 314 11.66 19.24 16.97
N GLY A 315 11.65 18.23 17.86
CA GLY A 315 10.42 17.64 18.39
C GLY A 315 9.65 16.79 17.38
N ALA A 316 10.34 16.14 16.43
CA ALA A 316 9.74 15.20 15.47
C ALA A 316 9.50 13.83 16.13
N GLU A 317 8.51 13.77 17.02
CA GLU A 317 8.28 12.67 17.96
C GLU A 317 8.12 11.29 17.29
N ALA A 318 7.43 11.23 16.15
CA ALA A 318 7.18 9.97 15.45
C ALA A 318 8.48 9.34 14.92
N GLN A 319 9.28 10.11 14.18
CA GLN A 319 10.57 9.68 13.65
C GLN A 319 11.57 9.44 14.79
N ARG A 320 11.57 10.29 15.82
CA ARG A 320 12.36 10.10 17.04
C ARG A 320 12.10 8.74 17.68
N SER A 321 10.83 8.43 17.93
CA SER A 321 10.42 7.13 18.52
C SER A 321 10.84 5.95 17.66
N ALA A 322 10.69 6.05 16.32
CA ALA A 322 11.08 4.99 15.41
C ALA A 322 12.60 4.75 15.40
N CYS A 323 13.40 5.82 15.30
CA CYS A 323 14.86 5.73 15.32
C CYS A 323 15.37 5.22 16.68
N ALA A 324 14.77 5.68 17.79
CA ALA A 324 15.12 5.22 19.12
C ALA A 324 14.83 3.73 19.31
N SER A 325 13.66 3.27 18.87
CA SER A 325 13.26 1.85 18.90
C SER A 325 14.19 0.98 18.05
N LEU A 326 14.58 1.42 16.85
CA LEU A 326 15.56 0.73 16.01
C LEU A 326 16.93 0.60 16.70
N LEU A 327 17.45 1.69 17.26
CA LEU A 327 18.73 1.69 17.97
C LEU A 327 18.66 0.95 19.31
N GLY A 328 17.47 0.77 19.87
CA GLY A 328 17.24 -0.07 21.06
C GLY A 328 17.56 -1.55 20.84
N LEU A 329 17.55 -2.03 19.60
CA LEU A 329 18.05 -3.37 19.27
C LEU A 329 19.55 -3.51 19.58
N LEU A 330 20.33 -2.42 19.45
CA LEU A 330 21.78 -2.41 19.70
C LEU A 330 22.13 -2.08 21.15
N ASP A 331 21.27 -1.33 21.83
CA ASP A 331 21.45 -0.90 23.22
C ASP A 331 20.17 -1.13 24.02
N PRO A 332 20.07 -2.25 24.76
CA PRO A 332 18.89 -2.57 25.57
C PRO A 332 18.56 -1.55 26.66
N ARG A 333 19.48 -0.60 26.95
CA ARG A 333 19.22 0.49 27.90
C ARG A 333 18.32 1.56 27.30
N ARG A 334 18.22 1.64 25.98
CA ARG A 334 17.29 2.54 25.31
C ARG A 334 15.88 1.96 25.45
N PRO A 335 14.91 2.75 25.95
CA PRO A 335 13.55 2.26 26.07
C PRO A 335 12.99 1.95 24.68
N SER A 336 12.34 0.79 24.55
CA SER A 336 11.48 0.51 23.40
C SER A 336 10.37 1.56 23.31
N ALA A 337 9.81 1.73 22.11
CA ALA A 337 8.67 2.62 21.94
C ALA A 337 7.56 2.20 22.92
N PRO A 338 6.93 3.14 23.65
CA PRO A 338 5.82 2.80 24.51
C PRO A 338 4.74 2.14 23.66
N GLY A 339 4.14 1.08 24.20
CA GLY A 339 3.00 0.44 23.56
C GLY A 339 1.87 1.45 23.28
N PRO A 340 0.99 1.15 22.32
CA PRO A 340 -0.15 2.01 22.03
C PRO A 340 -0.98 2.21 23.30
N SER A 341 -1.29 3.46 23.63
CA SER A 341 -2.00 3.83 24.86
C SER A 341 -3.51 3.90 24.61
N ALA A 342 -4.31 3.88 25.68
CA ALA A 342 -5.75 4.06 25.55
C ALA A 342 -6.13 5.39 24.87
N GLU A 343 -5.32 6.43 24.99
CA GLU A 343 -5.52 7.72 24.30
C GLU A 343 -5.47 7.55 22.77
N ASP A 344 -4.70 6.59 22.26
CA ASP A 344 -4.62 6.31 20.83
C ASP A 344 -5.94 5.77 20.28
N SER A 345 -6.77 5.18 21.13
CA SER A 345 -8.13 4.77 20.79
C SER A 345 -9.08 5.96 20.57
N THR A 346 -8.68 7.19 20.87
CA THR A 346 -9.48 8.41 20.60
C THR A 346 -9.07 9.14 19.33
N ARG A 347 -7.94 8.76 18.72
CA ARG A 347 -7.46 9.38 17.48
C ARG A 347 -8.46 9.18 16.34
N ALA A 348 -8.46 10.13 15.39
CA ALA A 348 -9.22 9.98 14.17
C ALA A 348 -8.71 8.75 13.38
N PRO A 349 -9.60 7.97 12.76
CA PRO A 349 -9.18 6.93 11.82
C PRO A 349 -8.41 7.56 10.67
N ILE A 350 -7.43 6.82 10.10
CA ILE A 350 -6.80 7.26 8.85
C ILE A 350 -7.87 7.34 7.76
N SER A 351 -7.78 8.37 6.94
CA SER A 351 -8.60 8.50 5.73
C SER A 351 -8.26 7.41 4.71
N ARG A 352 -9.14 7.24 3.73
CA ARG A 352 -8.90 6.30 2.61
C ARG A 352 -7.62 6.63 1.84
N ALA A 353 -7.33 7.92 1.62
CA ALA A 353 -6.12 8.36 0.92
C ALA A 353 -4.85 8.05 1.72
N GLU A 354 -4.92 8.20 3.04
CA GLU A 354 -3.84 7.83 3.96
C GLU A 354 -3.62 6.30 4.01
N ALA A 355 -4.70 5.52 4.01
CA ALA A 355 -4.61 4.07 3.89
C ALA A 355 -3.97 3.64 2.55
N GLU A 356 -4.29 4.33 1.44
CA GLU A 356 -3.65 4.11 0.15
C GLU A 356 -2.18 4.55 0.11
N ALA A 357 -1.77 5.49 0.97
CA ALA A 357 -0.36 5.87 1.12
C ALA A 357 0.48 4.79 1.82
N LEU A 358 -0.15 3.87 2.57
CA LEU A 358 0.55 2.71 3.14
C LEU A 358 0.95 1.69 2.07
N LEU A 359 0.21 1.64 0.96
CA LEU A 359 0.47 0.74 -0.16
C LEU A 359 1.69 1.18 -0.97
N PRO A 360 2.69 0.31 -1.18
CA PRO A 360 3.66 0.50 -2.24
C PRO A 360 2.93 0.75 -3.58
N VAL A 361 3.38 1.73 -4.37
CA VAL A 361 2.70 2.12 -5.62
C VAL A 361 2.40 0.92 -6.53
N PRO A 362 3.34 -0.03 -6.77
CA PRO A 362 3.07 -1.18 -7.66
C PRO A 362 2.02 -2.15 -7.10
N SER A 363 1.70 -2.09 -5.80
CA SER A 363 0.73 -2.96 -5.15
C SER A 363 -0.70 -2.45 -5.20
N ARG A 364 -0.91 -1.17 -5.52
CA ARG A 364 -2.24 -0.53 -5.43
C ARG A 364 -3.27 -1.20 -6.32
N GLU A 365 -2.90 -1.53 -7.55
CA GLU A 365 -3.85 -2.15 -8.47
C GLU A 365 -4.12 -3.63 -8.11
N PRO A 366 -3.10 -4.48 -7.87
CA PRO A 366 -3.34 -5.82 -7.32
C PRO A 366 -4.22 -5.82 -6.05
N ALA A 367 -3.97 -4.88 -5.13
CA ALA A 367 -4.74 -4.73 -3.92
C ALA A 367 -6.23 -4.42 -4.19
N ARG A 368 -6.52 -3.50 -5.11
CA ARG A 368 -7.91 -3.18 -5.53
C ARG A 368 -8.59 -4.39 -6.20
N LEU A 369 -7.88 -5.11 -7.05
CA LEU A 369 -8.40 -6.33 -7.70
C LEU A 369 -8.73 -7.41 -6.66
N GLY A 370 -7.86 -7.60 -5.66
CA GLY A 370 -8.09 -8.51 -4.55
C GLY A 370 -9.31 -8.12 -3.72
N ALA A 371 -9.48 -6.84 -3.43
CA ALA A 371 -10.64 -6.33 -2.72
C ALA A 371 -11.95 -6.61 -3.48
N LEU A 372 -12.00 -6.29 -4.78
CA LEU A 372 -13.17 -6.59 -5.63
C LEU A 372 -13.52 -8.08 -5.62
N LEU A 373 -12.51 -8.93 -5.71
CA LEU A 373 -12.70 -10.37 -5.71
C LEU A 373 -13.22 -10.89 -4.36
N TRP A 374 -12.68 -10.38 -3.26
CA TRP A 374 -13.14 -10.73 -1.91
C TRP A 374 -14.58 -10.26 -1.65
N GLU A 375 -14.91 -9.02 -2.03
CA GLU A 375 -16.22 -8.42 -1.78
C GLU A 375 -17.34 -9.07 -2.61
N HIS A 376 -17.04 -9.49 -3.84
CA HIS A 376 -18.05 -10.00 -4.78
C HIS A 376 -18.03 -11.51 -5.00
N ALA A 377 -16.99 -12.22 -4.57
CA ALA A 377 -16.93 -13.68 -4.58
C ALA A 377 -16.46 -14.30 -3.25
N PRO A 378 -16.97 -13.85 -2.08
CA PRO A 378 -16.50 -14.35 -0.79
C PRO A 378 -16.71 -15.86 -0.62
N THR A 379 -17.71 -16.45 -1.31
CA THR A 379 -17.98 -17.90 -1.26
C THR A 379 -16.83 -18.78 -1.75
N LEU A 380 -15.90 -18.23 -2.55
CA LEU A 380 -14.75 -18.97 -3.06
C LEU A 380 -13.58 -19.04 -2.08
N PHE A 381 -13.51 -18.08 -1.16
CA PHE A 381 -12.37 -17.93 -0.25
C PHE A 381 -12.76 -18.12 1.21
N ARG A 382 -14.05 -17.97 1.53
CA ARG A 382 -14.50 -17.97 2.91
C ARG A 382 -14.32 -19.34 3.56
N ALA A 383 -13.93 -19.32 4.82
CA ALA A 383 -13.88 -20.50 5.68
C ALA A 383 -14.88 -20.36 6.83
N ASP A 384 -15.39 -21.49 7.31
CA ASP A 384 -16.20 -21.52 8.54
C ASP A 384 -15.30 -21.20 9.74
N LEU A 385 -15.80 -20.38 10.66
CA LEU A 385 -15.13 -20.05 11.91
C LEU A 385 -14.75 -21.30 12.72
N ARG A 386 -15.57 -22.36 12.65
CA ARG A 386 -15.31 -23.64 13.31
C ARG A 386 -14.02 -24.32 12.84
N ALA A 387 -13.60 -24.07 11.60
CA ALA A 387 -12.34 -24.61 11.07
C ALA A 387 -11.10 -24.09 11.83
N PHE A 388 -11.25 -22.98 12.57
CA PHE A 388 -10.19 -22.36 13.37
C PHE A 388 -10.26 -22.70 14.86
N GLY A 389 -11.13 -23.65 15.24
CA GLY A 389 -11.27 -24.10 16.63
C GLY A 389 -11.93 -23.09 17.56
N VAL A 390 -12.68 -22.12 17.03
CA VAL A 390 -13.37 -21.09 17.83
C VAL A 390 -14.85 -21.03 17.49
N SER A 391 -15.64 -20.50 18.42
CA SER A 391 -17.08 -20.31 18.29
C SER A 391 -17.45 -18.82 18.32
N PRO A 392 -18.68 -18.43 17.92
CA PRO A 392 -19.14 -17.06 18.09
C PRO A 392 -19.07 -16.54 19.53
N ALA A 393 -19.20 -17.43 20.53
CA ALA A 393 -19.08 -17.07 21.96
C ALA A 393 -17.63 -16.75 22.38
N SER A 394 -16.64 -17.16 21.59
CA SER A 394 -15.21 -16.86 21.80
C SER A 394 -14.83 -15.47 21.27
N ARG A 395 -15.80 -14.70 20.77
CA ARG A 395 -15.57 -13.35 20.22
C ARG A 395 -15.18 -12.40 21.34
N LEU A 396 -14.06 -11.70 21.15
CA LEU A 396 -13.61 -10.65 22.04
C LEU A 396 -14.52 -9.42 21.91
N SER A 397 -14.88 -8.80 23.03
CA SER A 397 -15.60 -7.52 23.02
C SER A 397 -14.59 -6.37 23.01
N PRO A 398 -14.81 -5.32 22.20
CA PRO A 398 -13.87 -4.19 22.12
C PRO A 398 -13.93 -3.30 23.36
N LEU A 399 -14.90 -3.57 24.26
CA LEU A 399 -15.06 -2.90 25.54
C LEU A 399 -14.41 -3.68 26.69
N ASP A 400 -13.86 -4.87 26.42
CA ASP A 400 -13.14 -5.63 27.44
C ASP A 400 -11.83 -4.92 27.80
N GLU A 401 -11.46 -4.98 29.08
CA GLU A 401 -10.23 -4.34 29.58
C GLU A 401 -8.96 -5.16 29.33
N SER A 402 -9.09 -6.33 28.67
CA SER A 402 -7.94 -7.17 28.37
C SER A 402 -6.95 -6.43 27.45
N PRO A 403 -5.62 -6.64 27.59
CA PRO A 403 -4.63 -6.01 26.72
C PRO A 403 -4.88 -6.27 25.22
N LEU A 404 -5.42 -7.45 24.89
CA LEU A 404 -5.79 -7.81 23.51
C LEU A 404 -6.95 -6.98 22.99
N ALA A 405 -7.98 -6.75 23.81
CA ALA A 405 -9.15 -5.97 23.44
C ALA A 405 -8.80 -4.50 23.26
N VAL A 406 -7.98 -3.93 24.14
CA VAL A 406 -7.45 -2.57 24.01
C VAL A 406 -6.64 -2.42 22.71
N LEU A 407 -5.71 -3.35 22.45
CA LEU A 407 -4.90 -3.32 21.24
C LEU A 407 -5.75 -3.44 19.97
N TRP A 408 -6.75 -4.34 19.97
CA TRP A 408 -7.68 -4.48 18.87
C TRP A 408 -8.53 -3.23 18.65
N ALA A 409 -9.06 -2.62 19.72
CA ALA A 409 -9.85 -1.39 19.62
C ALA A 409 -9.04 -0.24 19.00
N ILE A 410 -7.77 -0.10 19.39
CA ILE A 410 -6.85 0.88 18.81
C ILE A 410 -6.59 0.56 17.34
N ALA A 411 -6.20 -0.67 17.00
CA ALA A 411 -5.90 -1.06 15.62
C ALA A 411 -7.12 -0.88 14.69
N ARG A 412 -8.30 -1.32 15.14
CA ARG A 412 -9.58 -1.16 14.44
C ARG A 412 -9.86 0.29 14.08
N ARG A 413 -9.63 1.20 15.02
CA ARG A 413 -9.90 2.63 14.80
C ARG A 413 -8.80 3.28 13.98
N CYS A 414 -7.53 3.09 14.33
CA CYS A 414 -6.42 3.68 13.58
C CYS A 414 -6.42 3.28 12.11
N LEU A 415 -6.79 2.02 11.79
CA LEU A 415 -6.74 1.50 10.42
C LEU A 415 -8.10 1.54 9.69
N ASP A 416 -9.14 2.12 10.29
CA ASP A 416 -10.51 2.13 9.76
C ASP A 416 -11.03 0.74 9.37
N LEU A 417 -10.98 -0.19 10.33
CA LEU A 417 -11.38 -1.60 10.18
C LEU A 417 -12.62 -1.96 11.00
N PRO A 418 -13.77 -1.27 10.82
CA PRO A 418 -14.90 -1.39 11.73
C PRO A 418 -15.53 -2.79 11.76
N ARG A 419 -15.27 -3.65 10.78
CA ARG A 419 -15.90 -4.97 10.66
C ARG A 419 -15.02 -6.13 11.12
N THR A 420 -13.74 -5.90 11.40
CA THR A 420 -12.82 -6.97 11.80
C THR A 420 -13.14 -7.46 13.21
N ALA A 421 -13.47 -8.74 13.34
CA ALA A 421 -13.68 -9.39 14.63
C ALA A 421 -12.39 -10.10 15.09
N VAL A 422 -12.19 -10.16 16.41
CA VAL A 422 -11.13 -10.93 17.05
C VAL A 422 -11.77 -12.03 17.89
N PHE A 423 -11.26 -13.25 17.78
CA PHE A 423 -11.67 -14.42 18.55
C PHE A 423 -10.50 -14.95 19.36
N VAL A 424 -10.77 -15.46 20.57
CA VAL A 424 -9.76 -16.03 21.45
C VAL A 424 -9.91 -17.55 21.51
N ARG A 425 -8.88 -18.27 21.08
CA ARG A 425 -8.77 -19.73 21.24
C ARG A 425 -8.34 -20.05 22.68
N PRO A 426 -8.89 -21.10 23.33
CA PRO A 426 -8.62 -21.39 24.74
C PRO A 426 -7.15 -21.74 25.04
N GLU A 427 -6.42 -22.25 24.04
CA GLU A 427 -5.04 -22.75 24.15
C GLU A 427 -4.18 -22.20 23.02
N GLY A 428 -2.86 -22.23 23.24
CA GLY A 428 -1.85 -21.86 22.26
C GLY A 428 -1.56 -20.35 22.20
N SER A 429 -0.55 -20.01 21.41
CA SER A 429 -0.08 -18.64 21.17
C SER A 429 -0.07 -18.29 19.68
N GLU A 430 -0.77 -19.06 18.84
CA GLU A 430 -0.83 -18.76 17.41
C GLU A 430 -1.73 -17.55 17.13
N ILE A 431 -1.41 -16.86 16.04
CA ILE A 431 -2.22 -15.79 15.49
C ILE A 431 -2.52 -16.17 14.04
N GLU A 432 -3.80 -16.25 13.70
CA GLU A 432 -4.25 -16.67 12.38
C GLU A 432 -5.30 -15.69 11.85
N VAL A 433 -5.22 -15.37 10.56
CA VAL A 433 -6.25 -14.59 9.86
C VAL A 433 -7.25 -15.56 9.25
N ALA A 434 -8.48 -15.53 9.76
CA ALA A 434 -9.57 -16.34 9.26
C ALA A 434 -10.34 -15.58 8.16
N PRO A 435 -10.38 -16.07 6.90
CA PRO A 435 -11.22 -15.51 5.84
C PRO A 435 -12.70 -15.81 6.11
N THR A 436 -13.26 -15.30 7.19
CA THR A 436 -14.69 -15.36 7.52
C THR A 436 -15.40 -14.17 6.87
N LEU A 437 -16.73 -14.06 7.01
CA LEU A 437 -17.48 -12.90 6.53
C LEU A 437 -18.20 -12.22 7.71
N PRO A 438 -17.69 -11.09 8.23
CA PRO A 438 -16.47 -10.36 7.80
C PRO A 438 -15.16 -11.08 8.18
N PRO A 439 -14.02 -10.75 7.54
CA PRO A 439 -12.71 -11.28 7.90
C PRO A 439 -12.40 -11.09 9.39
N SER A 440 -11.75 -12.08 9.98
CA SER A 440 -11.53 -12.12 11.43
C SER A 440 -10.11 -12.56 11.77
N VAL A 441 -9.67 -12.24 12.98
CA VAL A 441 -8.40 -12.72 13.53
C VAL A 441 -8.70 -13.70 14.67
N VAL A 442 -7.99 -14.82 14.69
CA VAL A 442 -8.03 -15.80 15.77
C VAL A 442 -6.70 -15.74 16.52
N CYS A 443 -6.78 -15.49 17.81
CA CYS A 443 -5.63 -15.34 18.70
C CYS A 443 -5.65 -16.42 19.76
N GLY A 444 -4.51 -17.04 20.04
CA GLY A 444 -4.33 -17.91 21.20
C GLY A 444 -4.41 -17.14 22.52
N ARG A 445 -4.94 -17.75 23.58
CA ARG A 445 -5.05 -17.13 24.91
C ARG A 445 -3.69 -16.90 25.58
N GLU A 446 -2.66 -17.63 25.17
CA GLU A 446 -1.31 -17.58 25.78
C GLU A 446 -0.42 -16.46 25.19
N LEU A 447 -0.98 -15.57 24.38
CA LEU A 447 -0.25 -14.43 23.81
C LEU A 447 0.24 -13.47 24.88
N ARG A 448 1.56 -13.25 24.89
CA ARG A 448 2.27 -12.35 25.81
C ARG A 448 2.32 -10.93 25.27
N LEU A 449 1.25 -10.16 25.50
CA LEU A 449 1.10 -8.80 24.97
C LEU A 449 1.90 -7.73 25.71
N ASP A 450 2.65 -8.11 26.75
CA ASP A 450 3.75 -7.33 27.33
C ASP A 450 4.92 -7.19 26.35
N SER A 451 5.12 -8.16 25.45
CA SER A 451 6.09 -8.08 24.37
C SER A 451 5.63 -7.19 23.22
N SER A 452 6.45 -6.20 22.84
CA SER A 452 6.22 -5.39 21.63
C SER A 452 6.11 -6.23 20.36
N ARG A 453 6.87 -7.33 20.30
CA ARG A 453 6.86 -8.27 19.18
C ARG A 453 5.49 -8.91 18.98
N GLU A 454 4.87 -9.39 20.07
CA GLU A 454 3.52 -9.99 20.00
C GLU A 454 2.45 -8.94 19.68
N ARG A 455 2.55 -7.73 20.24
CA ARG A 455 1.65 -6.62 19.86
C ARG A 455 1.73 -6.34 18.36
N PHE A 456 2.95 -6.29 17.79
CA PHE A 456 3.15 -6.09 16.36
C PHE A 456 2.50 -7.22 15.54
N ARG A 457 2.71 -8.49 15.91
CA ARG A 457 2.12 -9.65 15.20
C ARG A 457 0.60 -9.60 15.19
N VAL A 458 -0.03 -9.27 16.33
CA VAL A 458 -1.49 -9.14 16.43
C VAL A 458 -2.02 -8.02 15.55
N VAL A 459 -1.44 -6.82 15.63
CA VAL A 459 -1.88 -5.68 14.81
C VAL A 459 -1.68 -5.97 13.33
N ARG A 460 -0.57 -6.62 12.96
CA ARG A 460 -0.33 -7.04 11.58
C ARG A 460 -1.41 -8.01 11.09
N ALA A 461 -1.79 -9.00 11.90
CA ALA A 461 -2.90 -9.89 11.55
C ALA A 461 -4.22 -9.13 11.38
N ILE A 462 -4.50 -8.13 12.22
CA ILE A 462 -5.66 -7.24 12.07
C ILE A 462 -5.57 -6.44 10.77
N ALA A 463 -4.44 -5.83 10.47
CA ALA A 463 -4.22 -5.08 9.23
C ALA A 463 -4.40 -5.95 7.97
N SER A 464 -3.99 -7.22 8.04
CA SER A 464 -4.18 -8.21 6.97
C SER A 464 -5.65 -8.54 6.69
N THR A 465 -6.59 -8.16 7.56
CA THR A 465 -8.03 -8.38 7.33
C THR A 465 -8.66 -7.39 6.34
N ARG A 466 -7.92 -6.35 5.94
CA ARG A 466 -8.31 -5.44 4.86
C ARG A 466 -8.54 -6.21 3.57
N ALA A 467 -9.64 -5.92 2.87
CA ALA A 467 -9.98 -6.60 1.62
C ALA A 467 -8.86 -6.47 0.57
N GLU A 468 -8.14 -5.35 0.63
CA GLU A 468 -6.98 -5.02 -0.21
C GLU A 468 -5.76 -5.94 0.00
N HIS A 469 -5.67 -6.62 1.15
CA HIS A 469 -4.50 -7.42 1.54
C HIS A 469 -4.85 -8.88 1.77
N LEU A 470 -6.08 -9.16 2.20
CA LEU A 470 -6.54 -10.46 2.66
C LEU A 470 -6.17 -11.60 1.70
N LEU A 471 -6.50 -11.47 0.42
CA LEU A 471 -6.24 -12.54 -0.55
C LEU A 471 -4.75 -12.76 -0.83
N TRP A 472 -3.93 -11.70 -0.75
CA TRP A 472 -2.55 -11.75 -1.22
C TRP A 472 -1.54 -11.98 -0.11
N SER A 473 -1.75 -11.36 1.06
CA SER A 473 -0.82 -11.44 2.20
C SER A 473 -1.33 -12.28 3.37
N ALA A 474 -2.65 -12.36 3.59
CA ALA A 474 -3.18 -13.04 4.77
C ALA A 474 -3.40 -14.53 4.55
N LEU A 475 -3.83 -14.92 3.35
CA LEU A 475 -4.06 -16.32 3.01
C LEU A 475 -2.75 -17.09 2.76
N PRO A 476 -2.76 -18.41 3.04
CA PRO A 476 -1.69 -19.32 2.63
C PRO A 476 -1.42 -19.25 1.11
N ALA A 477 -0.13 -19.33 0.72
CA ALA A 477 0.29 -19.14 -0.66
C ALA A 477 -0.33 -20.16 -1.63
N ASP A 478 -0.56 -21.39 -1.18
CA ASP A 478 -1.22 -22.48 -1.92
C ASP A 478 -2.69 -22.17 -2.27
N ARG A 479 -3.32 -21.23 -1.55
CA ARG A 479 -4.66 -20.71 -1.86
C ARG A 479 -4.60 -19.40 -2.65
N SER A 480 -3.70 -18.50 -2.27
CA SER A 480 -3.56 -17.18 -2.90
C SER A 480 -3.06 -17.25 -4.34
N TRP A 481 -2.09 -18.12 -4.62
CA TRP A 481 -1.46 -18.22 -5.94
C TRP A 481 -2.45 -18.69 -7.02
N PRO A 482 -3.19 -19.80 -6.85
CA PRO A 482 -4.21 -20.20 -7.83
C PRO A 482 -5.31 -19.14 -8.00
N ALA A 483 -5.63 -18.41 -6.94
CA ALA A 483 -6.63 -17.35 -7.00
C ALA A 483 -6.18 -16.18 -7.89
N TYR A 484 -4.89 -15.82 -7.81
CA TYR A 484 -4.25 -14.81 -8.62
C TYR A 484 -4.16 -15.23 -10.09
N ASP A 485 -3.71 -16.46 -10.37
CA ASP A 485 -3.62 -16.97 -11.75
C ASP A 485 -5.00 -17.09 -12.39
N ALA A 486 -6.02 -17.53 -11.63
CA ALA A 486 -7.39 -17.57 -12.11
C ALA A 486 -7.94 -16.18 -12.45
N LEU A 487 -7.52 -15.14 -11.73
CA LEU A 487 -7.90 -13.76 -12.01
C LEU A 487 -7.29 -13.30 -13.34
N ARG A 488 -5.98 -13.55 -13.53
CA ARG A 488 -5.27 -13.29 -14.79
C ARG A 488 -5.89 -14.03 -15.96
N TRP A 489 -6.18 -15.31 -15.80
CA TRP A 489 -6.86 -16.11 -16.81
C TRP A 489 -8.27 -15.58 -17.14
N ALA A 490 -9.03 -15.18 -16.12
CA ALA A 490 -10.42 -14.75 -16.29
C ALA A 490 -10.55 -13.37 -16.93
N PHE A 491 -9.68 -12.42 -16.59
CA PHE A 491 -9.87 -11.00 -16.94
C PHE A 491 -8.63 -10.29 -17.50
N GLY A 492 -7.49 -10.98 -17.59
CA GLY A 492 -6.24 -10.48 -18.19
C GLY A 492 -6.27 -10.42 -19.72
N ARG A 493 -5.14 -10.05 -20.33
CA ARG A 493 -4.99 -9.99 -21.80
C ARG A 493 -4.85 -11.40 -22.35
N ALA A 494 -5.29 -11.61 -23.59
CA ALA A 494 -5.19 -12.93 -24.23
C ALA A 494 -3.74 -13.43 -24.32
N ASP A 495 -2.79 -12.52 -24.50
CA ASP A 495 -1.36 -12.80 -24.65
C ASP A 495 -0.68 -13.15 -23.31
N ASP A 496 -1.28 -12.77 -22.17
CA ASP A 496 -0.74 -13.03 -20.83
C ASP A 496 -1.08 -14.43 -20.31
N VAL A 497 -1.97 -15.14 -21.01
CA VAL A 497 -2.49 -16.43 -20.55
C VAL A 497 -1.67 -17.53 -21.18
N ASP A 498 -0.67 -18.01 -20.42
CA ASP A 498 -0.15 -19.34 -20.65
C ASP A 498 -1.31 -20.33 -20.49
N THR A 499 -1.79 -20.87 -21.60
CA THR A 499 -2.93 -21.80 -21.67
C THR A 499 -2.72 -23.11 -20.88
N SER A 500 -1.56 -23.29 -20.24
CA SER A 500 -1.13 -24.54 -19.62
C SER A 500 -1.72 -24.82 -18.23
N ILE A 501 -2.29 -23.84 -17.52
CA ILE A 501 -2.77 -24.07 -16.15
C ILE A 501 -4.27 -24.39 -16.12
N ALA A 502 -4.61 -25.66 -16.35
CA ALA A 502 -5.99 -26.17 -16.27
C ALA A 502 -6.71 -25.79 -14.96
N ARG A 503 -5.98 -25.71 -13.84
CA ARG A 503 -6.50 -25.31 -12.53
C ARG A 503 -6.94 -23.84 -12.49
N ALA A 504 -6.18 -22.93 -13.09
CA ALA A 504 -6.53 -21.51 -13.19
C ALA A 504 -7.77 -21.32 -14.06
N ALA A 505 -7.93 -22.12 -15.13
CA ALA A 505 -9.10 -22.06 -15.99
C ALA A 505 -10.40 -22.47 -15.28
N VAL A 506 -10.36 -23.48 -14.41
CA VAL A 506 -11.54 -23.91 -13.63
C VAL A 506 -11.99 -22.79 -12.68
N LEU A 507 -11.08 -22.26 -11.87
CA LEU A 507 -11.41 -21.20 -10.92
C LEU A 507 -11.74 -19.88 -11.63
N GLY A 508 -11.10 -19.58 -12.77
CA GLY A 508 -11.40 -18.40 -13.57
C GLY A 508 -12.78 -18.45 -14.23
N LYS A 509 -13.24 -19.64 -14.64
CA LYS A 509 -14.65 -19.85 -15.07
C LYS A 509 -15.62 -19.59 -13.93
N GLU A 510 -15.29 -20.03 -12.71
CA GLU A 510 -16.08 -19.73 -11.52
C GLU A 510 -16.15 -18.23 -11.22
N TYR A 511 -15.04 -17.49 -11.37
CA TYR A 511 -15.04 -16.03 -11.24
C TYR A 511 -16.00 -15.38 -12.23
N ARG A 512 -15.95 -15.76 -13.51
CA ARG A 512 -16.87 -15.24 -14.55
C ARG A 512 -18.32 -15.62 -14.29
N ARG A 513 -18.59 -16.75 -13.61
CA ARG A 513 -19.94 -17.20 -13.27
C ARG A 513 -20.52 -16.45 -12.08
N LEU A 514 -19.72 -16.23 -11.04
CA LEU A 514 -20.18 -15.70 -9.75
C LEU A 514 -20.15 -14.16 -9.68
N LEU A 515 -19.20 -13.51 -10.35
CA LEU A 515 -19.05 -12.06 -10.26
C LEU A 515 -20.15 -11.32 -11.06
N PRO A 516 -20.71 -10.21 -10.53
CA PRO A 516 -21.67 -9.40 -11.30
C PRO A 516 -21.06 -8.83 -12.58
N PRO A 517 -21.83 -8.67 -13.69
CA PRO A 517 -21.29 -8.17 -14.96
C PRO A 517 -20.57 -6.82 -14.87
N ARG A 518 -21.03 -5.93 -13.98
CA ARG A 518 -20.38 -4.63 -13.72
C ARG A 518 -18.96 -4.81 -13.14
N VAL A 519 -18.82 -5.72 -12.17
CA VAL A 519 -17.53 -6.03 -11.54
C VAL A 519 -16.60 -6.71 -12.53
N GLN A 520 -17.11 -7.65 -13.34
CA GLN A 520 -16.33 -8.27 -14.41
C GLN A 520 -15.83 -7.25 -15.44
N ARG A 521 -16.60 -6.21 -15.75
CA ARG A 521 -16.17 -5.12 -16.63
C ARG A 521 -15.06 -4.30 -15.99
N ASP A 522 -15.22 -3.91 -14.73
CA ASP A 522 -14.23 -3.13 -13.98
C ASP A 522 -12.90 -3.89 -13.87
N LEU A 523 -12.94 -5.18 -13.49
CA LEU A 523 -11.75 -6.04 -13.46
C LEU A 523 -11.04 -6.09 -14.82
N ARG A 524 -11.77 -6.28 -15.92
CA ARG A 524 -11.18 -6.28 -17.28
C ARG A 524 -10.58 -4.94 -17.67
N GLU A 525 -11.21 -3.84 -17.30
CA GLU A 525 -10.72 -2.50 -17.61
C GLU A 525 -9.40 -2.22 -16.85
N ARG A 526 -9.38 -2.52 -15.56
CA ARG A 526 -8.20 -2.39 -14.70
C ARG A 526 -7.04 -3.27 -15.16
N MET A 527 -7.31 -4.54 -15.44
CA MET A 527 -6.28 -5.48 -15.90
C MET A 527 -5.75 -5.19 -17.31
N ARG A 528 -6.46 -4.39 -18.11
CA ARG A 528 -5.93 -3.87 -19.38
C ARG A 528 -5.08 -2.61 -19.22
N SER A 529 -5.27 -1.87 -18.13
CA SER A 529 -4.60 -0.59 -17.88
C SER A 529 -3.25 -0.71 -17.16
N VAL A 530 -2.96 -1.87 -16.57
CA VAL A 530 -1.77 -2.09 -15.75
C VAL A 530 -1.19 -3.47 -16.04
N ASP A 531 0.10 -3.53 -16.30
CA ASP A 531 0.84 -4.79 -16.29
C ASP A 531 1.00 -5.24 -14.83
N LEU A 532 0.29 -6.31 -14.48
CA LEU A 532 0.32 -6.83 -13.12
C LEU A 532 1.67 -7.53 -12.85
N PRO A 533 2.31 -7.29 -11.69
CA PRO A 533 3.50 -8.03 -11.31
C PRO A 533 3.24 -9.54 -11.18
N ASP A 534 4.30 -10.35 -11.07
CA ASP A 534 4.16 -11.75 -10.70
C ASP A 534 3.56 -11.90 -9.28
N PHE A 535 3.03 -13.10 -8.97
CA PHE A 535 2.37 -13.35 -7.69
C PHE A 535 3.31 -13.17 -6.48
N ALA A 536 4.58 -13.57 -6.58
CA ALA A 536 5.53 -13.45 -5.48
C ALA A 536 5.78 -11.98 -5.15
N THR A 537 5.91 -11.14 -6.19
CA THR A 537 6.01 -9.68 -6.05
C THR A 537 4.74 -9.09 -5.43
N VAL A 538 3.54 -9.46 -5.89
CA VAL A 538 2.28 -8.98 -5.30
C VAL A 538 2.16 -9.37 -3.82
N ARG A 539 2.47 -10.62 -3.47
CA ARG A 539 2.46 -11.11 -2.08
C ARG A 539 3.47 -10.35 -1.21
N ARG A 540 4.69 -10.13 -1.71
CA ARG A 540 5.74 -9.37 -1.04
C ARG A 540 5.30 -7.93 -0.77
N LEU A 541 4.77 -7.24 -1.78
CA LEU A 541 4.31 -5.86 -1.61
C LEU A 541 3.09 -5.74 -0.69
N GLY A 542 2.18 -6.72 -0.74
CA GLY A 542 1.08 -6.84 0.23
C GLY A 542 1.60 -7.01 1.65
N SER A 543 2.64 -7.82 1.84
CA SER A 543 3.32 -7.96 3.15
C SER A 543 3.88 -6.61 3.63
N ILE A 544 4.57 -5.85 2.77
CA ILE A 544 5.09 -4.52 3.10
C ILE A 544 3.97 -3.60 3.58
N ALA A 545 2.84 -3.54 2.85
CA ALA A 545 1.73 -2.68 3.22
C ALA A 545 1.16 -3.01 4.62
N VAL A 546 0.97 -4.30 4.91
CA VAL A 546 0.46 -4.75 6.22
C VAL A 546 1.47 -4.46 7.33
N HIS A 547 2.77 -4.65 7.09
CA HIS A 547 3.80 -4.32 8.09
C HIS A 547 3.88 -2.81 8.36
N ARG A 548 3.74 -1.97 7.34
CA ARG A 548 3.64 -0.51 7.50
C ARG A 548 2.42 -0.10 8.31
N ALA A 549 1.26 -0.71 8.05
CA ALA A 549 0.05 -0.50 8.83
C ALA A 549 0.23 -0.93 10.29
N ALA A 550 0.89 -2.07 10.55
CA ALA A 550 1.20 -2.52 11.89
C ALA A 550 2.13 -1.56 12.63
N LEU A 551 3.20 -1.12 11.95
CA LEU A 551 4.17 -0.16 12.50
C LEU A 551 3.51 1.19 12.83
N LEU A 552 2.57 1.65 12.01
CA LEU A 552 1.82 2.89 12.26
C LEU A 552 1.08 2.86 13.60
N VAL A 553 0.55 1.69 13.98
CA VAL A 553 -0.20 1.51 15.23
C VAL A 553 0.74 1.26 16.41
N THR A 554 1.71 0.34 16.28
CA THR A 554 2.56 -0.08 17.40
C THR A 554 3.76 0.81 17.69
N ARG A 555 4.24 1.57 16.69
CA ARG A 555 5.35 2.56 16.79
C ARG A 555 6.72 1.97 17.13
N ASP A 556 6.84 0.66 17.16
CA ASP A 556 8.05 -0.04 17.56
C ASP A 556 8.71 -0.68 16.33
N LEU A 557 9.64 0.06 15.71
CA LEU A 557 10.39 -0.38 14.53
C LEU A 557 11.33 -1.56 14.87
N GLY A 558 11.94 -1.55 16.05
CA GLY A 558 12.75 -2.66 16.54
C GLY A 558 11.96 -3.96 16.60
N ALA A 559 10.79 -3.93 17.26
CA ALA A 559 9.91 -5.10 17.30
C ALA A 559 9.41 -5.54 15.91
N ALA A 560 9.17 -4.59 15.00
CA ALA A 560 8.81 -4.90 13.63
C ALA A 560 9.95 -5.68 12.91
N LEU A 561 11.20 -5.25 13.07
CA LEU A 561 12.36 -5.92 12.49
C LEU A 561 12.62 -7.29 13.11
N GLU A 562 12.40 -7.47 14.42
CA GLU A 562 12.46 -8.78 15.06
C GLU A 562 11.42 -9.75 14.49
N VAL A 563 10.21 -9.27 14.17
CA VAL A 563 9.19 -10.09 13.51
C VAL A 563 9.62 -10.46 12.09
N VAL A 564 10.13 -9.51 11.31
CA VAL A 564 10.62 -9.77 9.95
C VAL A 564 11.77 -10.78 9.95
N ALA A 565 12.75 -10.60 10.83
CA ALA A 565 13.89 -11.51 10.94
C ALA A 565 13.50 -12.94 11.36
N ALA A 566 12.42 -13.09 12.10
CA ALA A 566 11.90 -14.41 12.47
C ALA A 566 11.11 -15.09 11.35
N GLU A 567 10.64 -14.34 10.35
CA GLU A 567 9.83 -14.87 9.24
C GLU A 567 10.62 -15.10 7.96
N GLU A 568 11.73 -14.41 7.80
CA GLU A 568 12.64 -14.57 6.67
C GLU A 568 13.81 -15.47 7.09
N PRO A 569 13.84 -16.75 6.67
CA PRO A 569 14.89 -17.69 7.07
C PRO A 569 16.29 -17.21 6.69
N GLU A 570 16.39 -16.44 5.61
CA GLU A 570 17.64 -15.81 5.14
C GLU A 570 18.23 -14.82 6.15
N LEU A 571 17.39 -14.27 7.03
CA LEU A 571 17.79 -13.40 8.13
C LEU A 571 18.06 -14.17 9.43
N GLY A 572 17.69 -15.45 9.52
CA GLY A 572 17.67 -16.27 10.74
C GLY A 572 19.02 -16.49 11.46
N GLY A 573 20.13 -15.99 10.90
CA GLY A 573 21.45 -15.94 11.56
C GLY A 573 21.97 -14.53 11.84
N SER A 574 21.20 -13.48 11.50
CA SER A 574 21.63 -12.09 11.70
C SER A 574 21.52 -11.73 13.17
N ASP A 575 22.65 -11.41 13.80
CA ASP A 575 22.68 -10.86 15.15
C ASP A 575 22.20 -9.39 15.11
N LEU A 576 20.87 -9.20 15.22
CA LEU A 576 20.25 -7.88 15.29
C LEU A 576 20.76 -7.05 16.47
N GLY A 577 21.34 -7.69 17.49
CA GLY A 577 21.97 -7.02 18.64
C GLY A 577 23.31 -6.39 18.32
N ARG A 578 23.91 -6.69 17.16
CA ARG A 578 25.17 -6.09 16.69
C ARG A 578 24.92 -5.13 15.55
N ARG A 579 25.64 -4.00 15.56
CA ARG A 579 25.55 -2.95 14.53
C ARG A 579 25.69 -3.52 13.12
N ALA A 580 26.73 -4.35 12.89
CA ALA A 580 26.97 -4.97 11.59
C ALA A 580 25.86 -5.95 11.19
N GLY A 581 25.36 -6.76 12.13
CA GLY A 581 24.29 -7.73 11.88
C GLY A 581 22.97 -7.06 11.55
N LEU A 582 22.58 -6.03 12.32
CA LEU A 582 21.38 -5.22 12.06
C LEU A 582 21.45 -4.52 10.69
N ALA A 583 22.57 -3.86 10.39
CA ALA A 583 22.74 -3.17 9.11
C ALA A 583 22.72 -4.13 7.91
N ALA A 584 23.33 -5.32 8.05
CA ALA A 584 23.28 -6.36 7.04
C ALA A 584 21.86 -6.91 6.84
N ALA A 585 21.13 -7.16 7.93
CA ALA A 585 19.74 -7.63 7.87
C ALA A 585 18.84 -6.63 7.13
N ILE A 586 18.95 -5.33 7.45
CA ILE A 586 18.17 -4.26 6.80
C ILE A 586 18.48 -4.16 5.30
N ARG A 587 19.74 -4.34 4.90
CA ARG A 587 20.14 -4.29 3.48
C ARG A 587 19.73 -5.53 2.69
N ARG A 588 19.75 -6.71 3.32
CA ARG A 588 19.41 -7.97 2.66
C ARG A 588 17.90 -8.16 2.49
N SER A 589 17.11 -7.69 3.46
CA SER A 589 15.66 -7.81 3.42
C SER A 589 15.00 -6.55 2.88
N GLU A 590 14.32 -6.68 1.73
CA GLU A 590 13.52 -5.60 1.16
C GLU A 590 12.45 -5.14 2.16
N LEU A 591 11.79 -6.07 2.87
CA LEU A 591 10.76 -5.75 3.85
C LEU A 591 11.34 -4.97 5.04
N ALA A 592 12.48 -5.38 5.58
CA ALA A 592 13.17 -4.65 6.64
C ALA A 592 13.58 -3.24 6.18
N GLY A 593 14.20 -3.14 5.01
CA GLY A 593 14.59 -1.87 4.40
C GLY A 593 13.40 -0.94 4.20
N GLU A 594 12.29 -1.45 3.67
CA GLU A 594 11.06 -0.68 3.44
C GLU A 594 10.39 -0.18 4.73
N LEU A 595 10.49 -0.94 5.83
CA LEU A 595 10.00 -0.48 7.13
C LEU A 595 10.83 0.66 7.68
N VAL A 596 12.17 0.60 7.55
CA VAL A 596 13.05 1.70 7.94
C VAL A 596 12.77 2.94 7.10
N ARG A 597 12.71 2.81 5.76
CA ARG A 597 12.38 3.92 4.85
C ARG A 597 11.03 4.55 5.17
N PHE A 598 10.02 3.73 5.44
CA PHE A 598 8.70 4.22 5.82
C PHE A 598 8.75 4.96 7.16
N ALA A 599 9.40 4.42 8.18
CA ALA A 599 9.41 4.98 9.52
C ALA A 599 10.12 6.36 9.62
N VAL A 600 11.08 6.61 8.72
CA VAL A 600 11.82 7.89 8.70
C VAL A 600 11.22 8.92 7.74
N CYS A 601 10.26 8.53 6.88
CA CYS A 601 9.68 9.45 5.92
C CYS A 601 8.74 10.47 6.58
N GLU A 602 8.55 11.62 5.91
CA GLU A 602 7.60 12.65 6.37
C GLU A 602 6.16 12.11 6.43
N GLY A 603 5.80 11.24 5.48
CA GLY A 603 4.49 10.59 5.41
C GLY A 603 4.12 9.85 6.71
N TYR A 604 5.07 9.12 7.30
CA TYR A 604 4.86 8.45 8.58
C TYR A 604 4.60 9.45 9.71
N GLY A 605 5.38 10.53 9.79
CA GLY A 605 5.14 11.60 10.77
C GLY A 605 3.73 12.19 10.68
N ARG A 606 3.28 12.50 9.44
CA ARG A 606 1.94 13.04 9.19
C ARG A 606 0.83 12.08 9.61
N LEU A 607 0.93 10.81 9.19
CA LEU A 607 -0.03 9.75 9.57
C LEU A 607 -0.13 9.55 11.08
N ARG A 608 0.95 9.83 11.80
CA ARG A 608 1.02 9.72 13.27
C ARG A 608 0.46 10.97 13.99
N GLY A 609 -0.03 11.95 13.25
CA GLY A 609 -0.57 13.20 13.78
C GLY A 609 0.49 14.22 14.16
N ALA A 610 1.72 14.11 13.63
CA ALA A 610 2.66 15.22 13.72
C ALA A 610 2.15 16.35 12.83
N ASP A 611 1.76 17.47 13.45
CA ASP A 611 1.31 18.66 12.75
C ASP A 611 2.44 19.16 11.83
N PRO A 612 2.29 19.10 10.50
CA PRO A 612 3.34 19.50 9.56
C PRO A 612 3.68 21.00 9.69
N HIS A 613 2.81 21.81 10.29
CA HIS A 613 3.04 23.24 10.50
C HIS A 613 3.88 23.57 11.73
N ARG A 614 4.10 22.62 12.67
CA ARG A 614 4.99 22.86 13.82
C ARG A 614 6.47 22.99 13.44
N PHE A 615 6.87 22.54 12.25
CA PHE A 615 8.23 22.75 11.74
C PHE A 615 8.53 24.21 11.36
N GLY A 616 7.52 25.09 11.28
CA GLY A 616 7.67 26.47 10.81
C GLY A 616 7.75 27.54 11.89
N GLY A 617 7.73 27.18 13.18
CA GLY A 617 7.58 28.17 14.25
C GLY A 617 8.19 27.75 15.57
N ALA A 618 9.52 27.71 15.64
CA ALA A 618 10.19 27.94 16.91
C ALA A 618 9.96 29.40 17.34
N VAL A 619 8.74 29.71 17.81
CA VAL A 619 8.57 30.81 18.75
C VAL A 619 9.35 30.35 19.96
N VAL A 620 10.54 30.91 20.13
CA VAL A 620 11.30 30.87 21.38
C VAL A 620 10.34 31.38 22.45
N GLN A 621 9.63 30.48 23.14
CA GLN A 621 8.96 30.81 24.38
C GLN A 621 10.09 31.11 25.36
N LYS A 622 10.41 32.41 25.43
CA LYS A 622 11.25 33.00 26.46
C LYS A 622 10.72 32.46 27.79
N PRO A 623 11.55 31.83 28.64
CA PRO A 623 11.09 31.38 29.95
C PRO A 623 10.47 32.59 30.67
N PRO A 624 9.33 32.44 31.37
CA PRO A 624 8.76 33.54 32.12
C PRO A 624 9.81 34.04 33.09
N SER A 625 10.34 35.22 32.81
CA SER A 625 11.16 35.98 33.73
C SER A 625 10.36 36.15 35.00
N SER A 626 10.96 35.68 36.10
CA SER A 626 10.55 35.93 37.48
C SER A 626 9.97 37.34 37.66
N LEU A 627 8.65 37.44 37.74
CA LEU A 627 7.98 38.58 38.32
C LEU A 627 7.81 38.27 39.80
N GLY A 628 8.69 38.88 40.58
CA GLY A 628 8.65 38.88 42.04
C GLY A 628 7.34 39.50 42.53
N TRP A 629 6.76 38.84 43.53
CA TRP A 629 5.72 39.41 44.35
C TRP A 629 6.39 40.20 45.48
N HIS A 630 6.18 41.51 45.49
CA HIS A 630 6.29 42.34 46.69
C HIS A 630 5.10 43.31 46.73
N ALA A 631 4.57 43.44 47.95
CA ALA A 631 3.36 44.13 48.41
C ALA A 631 2.05 43.37 48.21
#